data_AF-A0A820LP92-F1
#
_entry.id   AF-A0A820LP92-F1
#
_cell.length_a   1.000
_cell.length_b   1.000
_cell.length_c   1.000
_cell.angle_alpha   90.00
_cell.angle_beta   90.00
_cell.angle_gamma   90.00
#
_symmetry.space_group_name_H-M   'P 1'
#
loop_
_entity.id
_entity.type
_entity.pdbx_description
1 polymer ?
#
loop_
_entity_poly.entity_id
_entity_poly.type
_entity_poly.pdbx_seq_one_letter_code
_entity_poly.pdbx_strand_id
1 'polypeptide(L)'
;MSDRSEAMTTAEERRLVEQLWQELKPLYDLVHAYIRQQMAQMYPGHVQLDQPIPLHLTKDLFGTMLTYLEHDIIPFPDIEGIDLGPAMKRK
;
A
#
# COMPACT_ATOMS: atom_id res chain seq x y z
N MET A 1 0.54 -43.41 -4.59
CA MET A 1 -0.63 -42.67 -4.07
C MET A 1 -0.11 -41.73 -3.01
N SER A 2 0.25 -40.51 -3.43
CA SER A 2 0.85 -39.50 -2.55
C SER A 2 -0.26 -38.86 -1.73
N ASP A 3 0.00 -38.81 -0.44
CA ASP A 3 -0.72 -38.16 0.64
C ASP A 3 -1.38 -36.83 0.20
N ARG A 4 -2.71 -36.83 0.06
CA ARG A 4 -3.51 -35.61 0.19
C ARG A 4 -3.78 -35.44 1.69
N SER A 5 -2.76 -35.04 2.43
CA SER A 5 -2.95 -34.53 3.78
C SER A 5 -3.90 -33.32 3.67
N GLU A 6 -5.07 -33.49 4.28
CA GLU A 6 -6.19 -32.57 4.51
C GLU A 6 -6.13 -31.22 3.78
N ALA A 7 -6.91 -31.09 2.69
CA ALA A 7 -7.16 -29.80 2.07
C ALA A 7 -7.94 -28.90 3.04
N MET A 8 -7.39 -27.72 3.35
CA MET A 8 -8.01 -26.70 4.19
C MET A 8 -9.42 -26.38 3.70
N THR A 9 -10.39 -26.33 4.62
CA THR A 9 -11.77 -26.01 4.27
C THR A 9 -11.93 -24.51 4.01
N THR A 10 -12.94 -24.11 3.23
CA THR A 10 -13.23 -22.69 2.97
C THR A 10 -13.52 -21.88 4.24
N ALA A 11 -14.02 -22.53 5.30
CA ALA A 11 -14.23 -21.87 6.59
C ALA A 11 -12.90 -21.57 7.29
N GLU A 12 -11.96 -22.50 7.25
CA GLU A 12 -10.60 -22.32 7.79
C GLU A 12 -9.82 -21.27 7.00
N GLU A 13 -9.95 -21.26 5.67
CA GLU A 13 -9.38 -20.23 4.79
C GLU A 13 -9.84 -18.81 5.18
N ARG A 14 -11.15 -18.61 5.36
CA ARG A 14 -11.71 -17.30 5.75
C ARG A 14 -11.19 -16.86 7.11
N ARG A 15 -11.19 -17.76 8.08
CA ARG A 15 -10.70 -17.47 9.43
C ARG A 15 -9.23 -17.07 9.42
N LEU A 16 -8.40 -17.76 8.63
CA LEU A 16 -6.99 -17.45 8.48
C LEU A 16 -6.78 -16.04 7.90
N VAL A 17 -7.52 -15.70 6.83
CA VAL A 17 -7.45 -14.36 6.22
C VAL A 17 -7.87 -13.26 7.21
N GLU A 18 -8.95 -13.49 7.97
CA GLU A 18 -9.40 -12.54 8.99
C GLU A 18 -8.35 -12.34 10.08
N GLN A 19 -7.73 -13.42 10.55
CA GLN A 19 -6.65 -13.35 11.56
C GLN A 19 -5.46 -12.57 11.02
N LEU A 20 -4.99 -12.89 9.83
CA LEU A 20 -3.87 -12.19 9.20
C LEU A 20 -4.18 -10.71 8.98
N TRP A 21 -5.42 -10.38 8.59
CA TRP A 21 -5.84 -9.00 8.45
C TRP A 21 -5.77 -8.24 9.78
N GLN A 22 -6.22 -8.84 10.89
CA GLN A 22 -6.13 -8.19 12.20
C GLN A 22 -4.68 -7.97 12.64
N GLU A 23 -3.77 -8.89 12.34
CA GLU A 23 -2.34 -8.72 12.62
C GLU A 23 -1.71 -7.61 11.76
N LEU A 24 -2.12 -7.48 10.50
CA LEU A 24 -1.62 -6.45 9.58
C LEU A 24 -2.23 -5.08 9.84
N LYS A 25 -3.47 -5.02 10.36
CA LYS A 25 -4.26 -3.80 10.48
C LYS A 25 -3.50 -2.64 11.16
N PRO A 26 -2.77 -2.82 12.27
CA PRO A 26 -2.04 -1.72 12.91
C PRO A 26 -1.00 -1.07 11.99
N LEU A 27 -0.29 -1.86 11.19
CA LEU A 27 0.66 -1.36 10.20
C LEU A 27 -0.07 -0.62 9.07
N TYR A 28 -1.14 -1.22 8.56
CA TYR A 28 -1.97 -0.60 7.52
C TYR A 28 -2.51 0.76 7.96
N ASP A 29 -3.00 0.88 9.19
CA ASP A 29 -3.53 2.14 9.74
C ASP A 29 -2.44 3.23 9.78
N LEU A 30 -1.20 2.89 10.16
CA LEU A 30 -0.07 3.84 10.17
C LEU A 30 0.28 4.32 8.76
N VAL A 31 0.39 3.40 7.81
CA VAL A 31 0.68 3.72 6.40
C VAL A 31 -0.45 4.56 5.81
N HIS A 32 -1.71 4.17 6.05
CA HIS A 32 -2.88 4.89 5.57
C HIS A 32 -2.97 6.31 6.18
N ALA A 33 -2.67 6.47 7.47
CA ALA A 33 -2.65 7.77 8.13
C ALA A 33 -1.55 8.68 7.56
N TYR A 34 -0.35 8.15 7.36
CA TYR A 34 0.75 8.89 6.74
C TYR A 34 0.38 9.37 5.32
N ILE A 35 -0.13 8.48 4.48
CA ILE A 35 -0.55 8.83 3.11
C ILE A 35 -1.65 9.89 3.14
N ARG A 36 -2.65 9.76 4.02
CA ARG A 36 -3.70 10.76 4.19
C ARG A 36 -3.13 12.12 4.56
N GLN A 37 -2.14 12.17 5.44
CA GLN A 37 -1.47 13.41 5.83
C GLN A 37 -0.74 14.06 4.64
N GLN A 38 -0.04 13.27 3.82
CA GLN A 38 0.62 13.80 2.61
C GLN A 38 -0.42 14.30 1.59
N MET A 39 -1.49 13.54 1.36
CA MET A 39 -2.57 13.94 0.45
C MET A 39 -3.33 15.18 0.91
N ALA A 40 -3.50 15.38 2.22
CA ALA A 40 -4.09 16.60 2.77
C ALA A 40 -3.24 17.85 2.52
N GLN A 41 -1.91 17.70 2.46
CA GLN A 41 -1.00 18.78 2.09
C GLN A 41 -1.05 19.08 0.59
N MET A 42 -1.14 18.05 -0.25
CA MET A 42 -1.25 18.21 -1.71
C MET A 42 -2.60 18.77 -2.18
N TYR A 43 -3.70 18.34 -1.55
CA TYR A 43 -5.06 18.66 -1.97
C TYR A 43 -5.82 19.37 -0.83
N PRO A 44 -5.42 20.61 -0.48
CA PRO A 44 -6.03 21.35 0.62
C PRO A 44 -7.53 21.55 0.37
N GLY A 45 -8.35 21.24 1.37
CA GLY A 45 -9.82 21.34 1.27
C GLY A 45 -10.53 20.13 0.64
N HIS A 46 -9.78 19.19 0.06
CA HIS A 46 -10.35 17.97 -0.54
C HIS A 46 -10.14 16.71 0.30
N VAL A 47 -9.10 16.68 1.15
CA VAL A 47 -8.80 15.57 2.05
C VAL A 47 -8.87 16.05 3.49
N GLN A 48 -9.71 15.40 4.29
CA GLN A 48 -9.85 15.66 5.73
C GLN A 48 -9.12 14.56 6.51
N LEU A 49 -8.45 14.92 7.62
CA LEU A 49 -7.57 13.99 8.36
C LEU A 49 -8.34 12.89 9.11
N ASP A 50 -9.59 13.15 9.46
CA ASP A 50 -10.50 12.26 10.18
C ASP A 50 -11.40 11.42 9.25
N GLN A 51 -11.38 11.70 7.94
CA GLN A 51 -12.21 11.02 6.95
C GLN A 51 -11.40 10.03 6.09
N PRO A 52 -12.06 9.06 5.43
CA PRO A 52 -11.43 8.20 4.44
C PRO A 52 -10.79 9.00 3.29
N ILE A 53 -9.75 8.44 2.67
CA ILE A 53 -9.13 9.06 1.49
C ILE A 53 -10.11 8.99 0.30
N PRO A 54 -10.38 10.09 -0.40
CA PRO A 54 -11.22 10.06 -1.61
C PRO A 54 -10.57 9.23 -2.72
N LEU A 55 -11.31 8.25 -3.25
CA LEU A 55 -10.80 7.29 -4.25
C LEU A 55 -10.25 7.98 -5.51
N HIS A 56 -10.94 9.01 -6.02
CA HIS A 56 -10.53 9.69 -7.26
C HIS A 56 -9.22 10.49 -7.14
N LEU A 57 -8.64 10.62 -5.94
CA LEU A 57 -7.38 11.32 -5.70
C LEU A 57 -6.16 10.36 -5.61
N THR A 58 -6.37 9.05 -5.56
CA THR A 58 -5.29 8.07 -5.37
C THR A 58 -4.47 7.83 -6.64
N LYS A 59 -4.84 8.47 -7.77
CA LYS A 59 -4.25 8.30 -9.11
C LYS A 59 -4.38 6.89 -9.69
N ASP A 60 -5.05 5.99 -8.99
CA ASP A 60 -5.45 4.67 -9.44
C ASP A 60 -6.99 4.56 -9.35
N LEU A 61 -7.62 3.99 -10.38
CA LEU A 61 -9.08 3.89 -10.47
C LEU A 61 -9.69 3.08 -9.32
N PHE A 62 -8.91 2.20 -8.71
CA PHE A 62 -9.36 1.32 -7.63
C PHE A 62 -8.60 1.52 -6.31
N GLY A 63 -7.64 2.46 -6.24
CA GLY A 63 -6.84 2.72 -5.04
C GLY A 63 -6.01 1.52 -4.57
N THR A 64 -5.66 0.62 -5.49
CA THR A 64 -4.94 -0.63 -5.24
C THR A 64 -3.43 -0.39 -5.18
N MET A 65 -2.91 0.51 -6.01
CA MET A 65 -1.47 0.77 -6.10
C MET A 65 -1.08 2.14 -5.57
N LEU A 66 -0.08 2.16 -4.69
CA LEU A 66 0.53 3.39 -4.16
C LEU A 66 1.68 3.91 -5.02
N THR A 67 2.14 3.14 -6.00
CA THR A 67 3.27 3.51 -6.90
C THR A 67 2.99 4.79 -7.67
N TYR A 68 1.73 5.10 -7.99
CA TYR A 68 1.36 6.34 -8.66
C TYR A 68 1.47 7.59 -7.76
N LEU A 69 1.56 7.40 -6.45
CA LEU A 69 1.77 8.46 -5.45
C LEU A 69 3.22 8.54 -4.98
N GLU A 70 4.10 7.64 -5.45
CA GLU A 70 5.47 7.49 -4.93
C GLU A 70 6.21 8.82 -4.83
N HIS A 71 6.24 9.60 -5.91
CA HIS A 71 6.93 10.88 -5.94
C HIS A 71 6.45 11.86 -4.86
N ASP A 72 5.17 11.79 -4.49
CA ASP A 72 4.56 12.75 -3.59
C ASP A 72 4.62 12.34 -2.11
N ILE A 73 4.83 11.04 -1.82
CA ILE A 73 4.76 10.50 -0.45
C ILE A 73 6.12 9.98 0.04
N ILE A 74 7.19 10.09 -0.75
CA ILE A 74 8.55 9.71 -0.33
C ILE A 74 8.96 10.54 0.91
N PRO A 75 9.34 9.89 2.04
CA PRO A 75 9.72 10.61 3.25
C PRO A 75 11.00 11.45 3.14
N PHE A 76 11.94 11.03 2.29
CA PHE A 76 13.26 11.66 2.13
C PHE A 76 13.52 11.93 0.63
N PRO A 77 12.91 12.99 0.07
CA PRO A 77 12.95 13.23 -1.38
C PRO A 77 14.35 13.58 -1.90
N ASP A 78 15.23 14.08 -1.03
CA ASP A 78 16.61 14.46 -1.38
C ASP A 78 17.54 13.26 -1.55
N ILE A 79 17.10 12.05 -1.18
CA ILE A 79 17.88 10.83 -1.31
C ILE A 79 17.44 10.12 -2.60
N GLU A 80 18.28 10.16 -3.63
CA GLU A 80 18.03 9.43 -4.87
C GLU A 80 18.01 7.92 -4.64
N GLY A 81 17.01 7.26 -5.25
CA GLY A 81 16.94 5.80 -5.30
C GLY A 81 18.06 5.20 -6.16
N ILE A 82 18.39 3.93 -5.90
CA ILE A 82 19.43 3.23 -6.67
C ILE A 82 18.91 2.95 -8.09
N ASP A 83 19.45 3.65 -9.09
CA ASP A 83 19.25 3.35 -10.51
C ASP A 83 20.47 2.64 -11.12
N LEU A 84 20.28 1.38 -11.51
CA LEU A 84 21.32 0.56 -12.15
C LEU A 84 21.33 0.69 -13.68
N GLY A 85 20.35 1.34 -14.29
CA GLY A 85 20.21 1.48 -15.75
C GLY A 85 21.46 2.03 -16.45
N PRO A 86 22.06 3.14 -15.97
CA PRO A 86 23.30 3.67 -16.53
C PRO A 86 24.49 2.70 -16.43
N ALA A 87 24.56 1.90 -15.36
CA ALA A 87 25.61 0.90 -15.18
C ALA A 87 25.48 -0.26 -16.18
N MET A 88 24.25 -0.67 -16.49
CA MET A 88 23.98 -1.76 -17.44
C MET A 88 24.23 -1.36 -18.90
N LYS A 89 24.09 -0.07 -19.25
CA LYS A 89 24.31 0.45 -20.62
C LYS A 89 25.78 0.63 -21.00
N ARG A 90 26.70 0.64 -20.03
CA ARG A 90 28.16 0.79 -20.24
C ARG A 90 28.87 -0.53 -20.60
N LYS A 91 28.19 -1.42 -21.32
CA LYS A 91 28.79 -2.66 -21.83
C LYS A 91 29.49 -2.43 -23.16
#